data_AF-A0A075GG04-F1
#
_entry.id   AF-A0A075GG04-F1
#
_cell.length_a   1.000
_cell.length_b   1.000
_cell.length_c   1.000
_cell.angle_alpha   90.00
_cell.angle_beta   90.00
_cell.angle_gamma   90.00
#
_symmetry.space_group_name_H-M   'P 1'
#
loop_
_entity.id
_entity.type
_entity.pdbx_description
1 polymer ?
#
loop_
_entity_poly.entity_id
_entity_poly.type
_entity_poly.pdbx_seq_one_letter_code
_entity_poly.pdbx_strand_id
1 'polypeptide(L)'
;MSELEQKILKNPPPKNFLEEKFHSLGFEQLTDIQKRALPIICQKIDSLVIAPTGSGKTECTVIPIFSQIKETKKQGKIKALYVTPLRSLNRDIFRRIIKYAEQEDLTIQVRHGDTPQSLRKKFQTHHLMY
;
A
#
# COMPACT_ATOMS: atom_id res chain seq x y z
N MET A 1 -19.81 -2.13 20.74
CA MET A 1 -19.37 -1.84 19.36
C MET A 1 -19.29 -0.34 19.16
N SER A 2 -18.19 0.16 18.61
CA SER A 2 -17.94 1.60 18.40
C SER A 2 -18.77 2.17 17.24
N GLU A 3 -18.99 3.49 17.22
CA GLU A 3 -19.64 4.18 16.10
C GLU A 3 -18.92 3.95 14.76
N LEU A 4 -17.60 3.78 14.81
CA LEU A 4 -16.77 3.45 13.64
C LEU A 4 -17.15 2.08 13.08
N GLU A 5 -17.31 1.07 13.93
CA GLU A 5 -17.74 -0.28 13.52
C GLU A 5 -19.12 -0.27 12.85
N GLN A 6 -20.05 0.55 13.37
CA GLN A 6 -21.38 0.69 12.78
C GLN A 6 -21.36 1.39 11.41
N LYS A 7 -20.47 2.36 11.21
CA LYS A 7 -20.30 3.05 9.92
C LYS A 7 -19.67 2.16 8.85
N ILE A 8 -18.70 1.32 9.25
CA ILE A 8 -18.05 0.32 8.37
C ILE A 8 -19.08 -0.70 7.85
N LEU A 9 -20.01 -1.14 8.70
CA LEU A 9 -21.06 -2.09 8.31
C LEU A 9 -22.11 -1.49 7.36
N LYS A 10 -22.35 -0.18 7.42
CA LYS A 10 -23.42 0.50 6.65
C LYS A 10 -23.02 0.83 5.20
N ASN A 11 -21.74 1.00 4.89
CA ASN A 11 -21.24 1.26 3.54
C ASN A 11 -19.96 0.46 3.28
N PRO A 12 -20.05 -0.86 3.11
CA PRO A 12 -18.88 -1.64 2.71
C PRO A 12 -18.44 -1.18 1.30
N PRO A 13 -17.14 -0.96 1.04
CA PRO A 13 -16.67 -0.89 -0.33
C PRO A 13 -17.07 -2.20 -1.04
N PRO A 14 -17.35 -2.17 -2.36
CA PRO A 14 -17.80 -3.35 -3.07
C PRO A 14 -16.78 -4.49 -2.84
N LYS A 15 -17.16 -5.50 -2.06
CA LYS A 15 -16.30 -6.62 -1.62
C LYS A 15 -15.54 -7.24 -2.79
N ASN A 16 -16.19 -7.28 -3.95
CA ASN A 16 -15.72 -8.01 -5.13
C ASN A 16 -14.41 -7.44 -5.70
N PHE A 17 -14.25 -6.11 -5.78
CA PHE A 17 -13.07 -5.54 -6.44
C PHE A 17 -11.76 -5.86 -5.72
N LEU A 18 -11.77 -5.86 -4.38
CA LEU A 18 -10.55 -6.08 -3.59
C LEU A 18 -10.21 -7.57 -3.49
N GLU A 19 -11.21 -8.44 -3.38
CA GLU A 19 -10.99 -9.89 -3.41
C GLU A 19 -10.44 -10.30 -4.78
N GLU A 20 -11.03 -9.81 -5.87
CA GLU A 20 -10.51 -10.00 -7.23
C GLU A 20 -9.07 -9.48 -7.35
N LYS A 21 -8.78 -8.32 -6.73
CA LYS A 21 -7.44 -7.77 -6.78
C LYS A 21 -6.43 -8.68 -6.08
N PHE A 22 -6.73 -9.14 -4.88
CA PHE A 22 -5.87 -10.08 -4.16
C PHE A 22 -5.72 -11.40 -4.94
N HIS A 23 -6.79 -11.93 -5.51
CA HIS A 23 -6.72 -13.11 -6.38
C HIS A 23 -5.79 -12.91 -7.59
N SER A 24 -5.86 -11.75 -8.26
CA SER A 24 -4.98 -11.45 -9.40
C SER A 24 -3.48 -11.37 -9.03
N LEU A 25 -3.19 -11.14 -7.75
CA LEU A 25 -1.84 -11.11 -7.18
C LEU A 25 -1.39 -12.48 -6.66
N GLY A 26 -2.25 -13.51 -6.73
CA GLY A 26 -1.97 -14.89 -6.33
C GLY A 26 -2.42 -15.25 -4.91
N PHE A 27 -3.26 -14.42 -4.27
CA PHE A 27 -3.83 -14.75 -2.96
C PHE A 27 -5.15 -15.51 -3.15
N GLU A 28 -5.16 -16.79 -2.78
CA GLU A 28 -6.38 -17.63 -2.86
C GLU A 28 -7.46 -17.18 -1.88
N GLN A 29 -7.08 -16.71 -0.70
CA GLN A 29 -8.00 -16.24 0.32
C GLN A 29 -7.38 -15.10 1.13
N LEU A 30 -8.24 -14.15 1.52
CA LEU A 30 -7.87 -13.10 2.45
C LEU A 30 -7.74 -13.66 3.88
N THR A 31 -6.70 -13.23 4.58
CA THR A 31 -6.54 -13.43 6.03
C THR A 31 -7.60 -12.64 6.80
N ASP A 32 -7.86 -13.02 8.06
CA ASP A 32 -8.86 -12.35 8.89
C ASP A 32 -8.57 -10.87 9.15
N ILE A 33 -7.28 -10.50 9.22
CA ILE A 33 -6.93 -9.07 9.35
C ILE A 33 -7.19 -8.33 8.04
N GLN A 34 -6.93 -8.95 6.88
CA GLN A 34 -7.22 -8.35 5.57
C GLN A 34 -8.71 -8.13 5.38
N LYS A 35 -9.54 -9.15 5.68
CA LYS A 35 -11.00 -9.06 5.62
C LYS A 35 -11.56 -7.92 6.48
N ARG A 36 -10.98 -7.69 7.66
CA ARG A 36 -11.43 -6.63 8.58
C ARG A 36 -10.90 -5.25 8.24
N ALA A 37 -9.65 -5.14 7.80
CA ALA A 37 -9.01 -3.85 7.61
C ALA A 37 -9.22 -3.26 6.20
N LEU A 38 -9.38 -4.08 5.15
CA LEU A 38 -9.63 -3.59 3.78
C LEU A 38 -10.85 -2.65 3.69
N PRO A 39 -12.01 -2.97 4.28
CA PRO A 39 -13.17 -2.07 4.26
C PRO A 39 -12.92 -0.69 4.89
N ILE A 40 -12.00 -0.62 5.84
CA ILE A 40 -11.65 0.61 6.58
C ILE A 40 -10.64 1.43 5.78
N ILE A 41 -9.57 0.78 5.32
CA ILE A 41 -8.49 1.42 4.56
C ILE A 41 -9.01 2.05 3.27
N CYS A 42 -9.97 1.40 2.60
CA CYS A 42 -10.60 1.93 1.40
C CYS A 42 -11.46 3.17 1.61
N GLN A 43 -11.87 3.48 2.85
CA GLN A 43 -12.58 4.72 3.16
C GLN A 43 -11.66 5.94 3.19
N LYS A 44 -10.34 5.76 3.04
CA LYS A 44 -9.33 6.84 3.06
C LYS A 44 -9.35 7.64 4.37
N ILE A 45 -9.59 6.94 5.48
CA ILE A 45 -9.54 7.49 6.84
C ILE A 45 -8.28 7.04 7.57
N ASP A 46 -7.84 7.83 8.54
CA ASP A 46 -6.74 7.45 9.42
C ASP A 46 -7.06 6.15 10.17
N SER A 47 -6.17 5.17 10.07
CA SER A 47 -6.42 3.80 10.52
C SER A 47 -5.20 3.22 11.21
N LEU A 48 -5.41 2.53 12.34
CA LEU A 48 -4.39 1.78 13.05
C LEU A 48 -4.67 0.27 12.94
N VAL A 49 -3.77 -0.47 12.30
CA VAL A 49 -3.91 -1.92 12.11
C VAL A 49 -2.97 -2.66 13.08
N ILE A 50 -3.54 -3.37 14.04
CA ILE A 50 -2.80 -4.16 15.04
C ILE A 50 -3.03 -5.65 14.78
N ALA A 51 -1.95 -6.40 14.54
CA ALA A 51 -2.00 -7.86 14.41
C ALA A 51 -0.59 -8.48 14.61
N PRO A 52 -0.45 -9.81 14.81
CA PRO A 52 0.85 -10.50 14.92
C PRO A 52 1.64 -10.60 13.61
N THR A 53 2.97 -10.59 13.64
CA THR A 53 3.82 -10.76 12.43
C THR A 53 3.39 -11.97 11.59
N GLY A 54 3.47 -11.86 10.26
CA GLY A 54 3.02 -12.91 9.34
C GLY A 54 1.53 -12.86 8.99
N SER A 55 0.71 -12.05 9.70
CA SER A 55 -0.73 -11.98 9.44
C SER A 55 -1.15 -11.30 8.12
N GLY A 56 -0.23 -10.83 7.27
CA GLY A 56 -0.58 -10.14 6.02
C GLY A 56 -0.93 -8.63 6.16
N LYS A 57 -0.48 -7.98 7.24
CA LYS A 57 -0.64 -6.51 7.46
C LYS A 57 -0.08 -5.67 6.32
N THR A 58 1.08 -6.05 5.79
CA THR A 58 1.75 -5.32 4.72
C THR A 58 0.90 -5.27 3.46
N GLU A 59 0.43 -6.42 2.97
CA GLU A 59 -0.47 -6.52 1.82
C GLU A 59 -1.78 -5.78 2.04
N CYS A 60 -2.38 -5.95 3.22
CA CYS A 60 -3.65 -5.33 3.57
C CYS A 60 -3.59 -3.80 3.45
N THR A 61 -2.43 -3.20 3.70
CA THR A 61 -2.25 -1.76 3.61
C THR A 61 -1.79 -1.33 2.23
N VAL A 62 -0.81 -2.04 1.66
CA VAL A 62 -0.13 -1.59 0.44
C VAL A 62 -0.97 -1.79 -0.83
N ILE A 63 -1.60 -2.95 -0.99
CA ILE A 63 -2.38 -3.27 -2.20
C ILE A 63 -3.51 -2.25 -2.43
N PRO A 64 -4.41 -1.97 -1.46
CA PRO A 64 -5.47 -0.99 -1.70
C PRO A 64 -4.92 0.43 -1.93
N ILE A 65 -3.82 0.82 -1.27
CA ILE A 65 -3.17 2.12 -1.49
C ILE A 65 -2.64 2.22 -2.93
N PHE A 66 -2.02 1.17 -3.45
CA PHE A 66 -1.53 1.13 -4.83
C PHE A 66 -2.68 1.25 -5.84
N SER A 67 -3.76 0.49 -5.67
CA SER A 67 -4.93 0.62 -6.55
C SER A 67 -5.54 2.02 -6.52
N GLN A 68 -5.60 2.66 -5.35
CA GLN A 68 -6.05 4.06 -5.25
C GLN A 68 -5.09 5.05 -5.93
N ILE A 69 -3.78 4.83 -5.86
CA ILE A 69 -2.78 5.69 -6.50
C ILE A 69 -2.90 5.60 -8.03
N LYS A 70 -3.10 4.39 -8.54
CA LYS A 70 -3.27 4.11 -9.98
C LYS A 70 -4.43 4.89 -10.58
N GLU A 71 -5.53 5.04 -9.84
CA GLU A 71 -6.71 5.81 -10.29
C GLU A 71 -6.45 7.33 -10.36
N THR A 72 -5.31 7.82 -9.86
CA THR A 72 -5.03 9.27 -9.86
C THR A 72 -4.50 9.76 -11.21
N LYS A 73 -5.13 10.78 -11.79
CA LYS A 73 -4.77 11.36 -13.11
C LYS A 73 -3.40 12.08 -13.16
N LYS A 74 -2.76 12.32 -12.01
CA LYS A 74 -1.55 13.18 -11.92
C LYS A 74 -0.29 12.32 -11.82
N GLN A 75 0.41 12.15 -12.93
CA GLN A 75 1.71 11.47 -13.02
C GLN A 75 2.85 12.32 -12.40
N GLY A 76 3.99 11.67 -12.15
CA GLY A 76 5.26 12.36 -11.82
C GLY A 76 5.37 12.99 -10.42
N LYS A 77 4.48 12.66 -9.47
CA LYS A 77 4.57 13.13 -8.07
C LYS A 77 4.55 11.95 -7.09
N ILE A 78 5.22 12.11 -5.95
CA ILE A 78 5.14 11.16 -4.83
C ILE A 78 3.71 11.16 -4.27
N LYS A 79 3.11 9.97 -4.14
CA LYS A 79 1.70 9.79 -3.68
C LYS A 79 1.56 9.09 -2.33
N ALA A 80 2.55 8.30 -1.95
CA ALA A 80 2.59 7.60 -0.67
C ALA A 80 4.02 7.59 -0.12
N LEU A 81 4.12 7.57 1.20
CA LEU A 81 5.37 7.41 1.95
C LEU A 81 5.19 6.25 2.92
N TYR A 82 5.98 5.19 2.73
CA TYR A 82 6.02 4.05 3.63
C TYR A 82 7.24 4.18 4.54
N VAL A 83 7.03 4.30 5.86
CA VAL A 83 8.09 4.53 6.84
C VAL A 83 8.30 3.27 7.68
N THR A 84 9.55 2.84 7.81
CA THR A 84 9.96 1.70 8.64
C THR A 84 11.10 2.11 9.57
N PRO A 85 11.17 1.58 10.81
CA PRO A 85 12.21 1.94 11.78
C PRO A 85 13.61 1.46 11.38
N LEU A 86 13.73 0.38 10.61
CA LEU A 86 15.01 -0.26 10.29
C LEU A 86 15.25 -0.32 8.78
N ARG A 87 16.53 -0.21 8.38
CA ARG A 87 16.94 -0.32 6.97
C ARG A 87 16.73 -1.72 6.40
N SER A 88 17.02 -2.76 7.19
CA SER A 88 16.74 -4.15 6.83
C SER A 88 15.25 -4.33 6.52
N LEU A 89 14.39 -3.84 7.42
CA LEU A 89 12.95 -3.89 7.24
C LEU A 89 12.47 -3.13 6.00
N ASN A 90 13.08 -1.97 5.69
CA ASN A 90 12.78 -1.25 4.46
C ASN A 90 13.06 -2.12 3.22
N ARG A 91 14.23 -2.77 3.16
CA ARG A 91 14.58 -3.67 2.05
C ARG A 91 13.65 -4.87 1.97
N ASP A 92 13.26 -5.44 3.11
CA ASP A 92 12.37 -6.60 3.16
C ASP A 92 10.97 -6.24 2.67
N ILE A 93 10.44 -5.10 3.11
CA ILE A 93 9.15 -4.58 2.62
C ILE A 93 9.23 -4.26 1.14
N PHE A 94 10.29 -3.59 0.67
CA PHE A 94 10.45 -3.25 -0.74
C PHE A 94 10.41 -4.48 -1.65
N ARG A 95 11.20 -5.53 -1.33
CA ARG A 95 11.20 -6.79 -2.10
C ARG A 95 9.81 -7.43 -2.15
N ARG A 96 9.04 -7.28 -1.08
CA ARG A 96 7.70 -7.85 -0.95
C ARG A 96 6.66 -7.11 -1.80
N ILE A 97 6.78 -5.79 -1.92
CA ILE A 97 5.73 -4.95 -2.53
C ILE A 97 6.04 -4.48 -3.95
N ILE A 98 7.29 -4.57 -4.40
CA ILE A 98 7.68 -4.10 -5.75
C ILE A 98 6.87 -4.78 -6.85
N LYS A 99 6.63 -6.10 -6.74
CA LYS A 99 5.82 -6.85 -7.69
C LYS A 99 4.40 -6.27 -7.79
N TYR A 100 3.78 -5.90 -6.67
CA TYR A 100 2.44 -5.33 -6.67
C TYR A 100 2.41 -3.93 -7.29
N ALA A 101 3.48 -3.15 -7.10
CA ALA A 101 3.62 -1.83 -7.74
C ALA A 101 3.76 -1.97 -9.26
N GLU A 102 4.60 -2.89 -9.72
CA GLU A 102 4.81 -3.16 -11.16
C GLU A 102 3.52 -3.61 -11.84
N GLN A 103 2.72 -4.48 -11.20
CA GLN A 103 1.41 -4.90 -11.73
C GLN A 103 0.36 -3.77 -11.80
N GLU A 104 0.63 -2.64 -11.17
CA GLU A 104 -0.21 -1.44 -11.18
C GLU A 104 0.40 -0.29 -11.98
N ASP A 105 1.50 -0.54 -12.72
CA ASP A 105 2.28 0.46 -13.45
C ASP A 105 2.78 1.60 -12.54
N LEU A 106 3.13 1.27 -11.29
CA LEU A 106 3.62 2.22 -10.29
C LEU A 106 5.12 2.09 -10.08
N THR A 107 5.81 3.23 -10.00
CA THR A 107 7.22 3.29 -9.60
C THR A 107 7.35 3.39 -8.08
N ILE A 108 8.13 2.49 -7.48
CA ILE A 108 8.51 2.54 -6.06
C ILE A 108 10.02 2.78 -5.91
N GLN A 109 10.42 3.57 -4.92
CA GLN A 109 11.83 3.84 -4.62
C GLN A 109 12.09 3.82 -3.12
N VAL A 110 13.25 3.29 -2.72
CA VAL A 110 13.67 3.17 -1.31
C VAL A 110 14.67 4.27 -0.98
N ARG A 111 14.52 4.88 0.20
CA ARG A 111 15.48 5.84 0.76
C ARG A 111 15.89 5.42 2.17
N HIS A 112 17.19 5.50 2.44
CA HIS A 112 17.78 5.42 3.77
C HIS A 112 18.91 6.43 3.92
N GLY A 113 19.41 6.65 5.14
CA GLY A 113 20.41 7.66 5.47
C GLY A 113 21.62 7.70 4.52
N ASP A 114 22.09 6.54 4.06
CA ASP A 114 23.27 6.41 3.18
C ASP A 114 22.97 6.59 1.68
N THR A 115 21.75 7.02 1.31
CA THR A 115 21.44 7.32 -0.10
C THR A 115 22.32 8.50 -0.54
N PRO A 116 23.25 8.31 -1.50
CA PRO A 116 24.17 9.35 -1.94
C PRO A 116 23.44 10.64 -2.32
N GLN A 117 24.01 11.80 -1.97
CA GLN A 117 23.41 13.10 -2.30
C GLN A 117 23.12 13.28 -3.80
N SER A 118 23.89 12.62 -4.68
CA SER A 118 23.67 12.61 -6.13
C SER A 118 22.34 11.98 -6.53
N LEU A 119 21.93 10.88 -5.88
CA LEU A 119 20.60 10.31 -6.06
C LEU A 119 19.53 11.24 -5.48
N ARG A 120 19.80 11.92 -4.35
CA ARG A 120 18.86 12.89 -3.74
C ARG A 120 18.49 14.04 -4.69
N LYS A 121 19.41 14.52 -5.53
CA LYS A 121 19.19 15.61 -6.51
C LYS A 121 18.33 15.20 -7.71
N LYS A 122 18.44 13.95 -8.21
CA LYS A 122 17.62 13.49 -9.35
C LYS A 122 16.10 13.61 -9.07
N PHE A 123 15.69 13.50 -7.81
CA PHE A 123 14.29 13.61 -7.39
C PHE A 123 13.68 15.01 -7.45
N GLN A 124 14.48 16.09 -7.47
CA GLN A 124 13.94 17.44 -7.69
C GLN A 124 13.66 17.70 -9.17
N THR A 125 14.21 16.89 -10.09
CA THR A 125 14.24 17.20 -11.53
C THR A 125 13.61 16.12 -12.42
N HIS A 126 13.47 14.87 -11.96
CA HIS A 126 13.01 13.78 -12.82
C HIS A 126 11.49 13.64 -12.83
N HIS A 127 10.90 14.48 -13.68
CA HIS A 127 9.55 14.41 -14.23
C HIS A 127 9.48 13.46 -15.44
N LEU A 128 10.46 12.58 -15.64
CA LEU A 128 10.59 11.80 -16.86
C LEU A 128 10.22 10.34 -16.63
N MET A 129 9.12 9.98 -17.30
CA MET A 129 8.65 8.63 -17.59
C MET A 129 9.77 7.80 -18.22
N TYR A 130 9.78 6.50 -17.91
CA TYR A 130 10.07 5.45 -18.88
C TYR A 130 8.82 4.59 -18.99
#